data_AF-I4DQV3-F1
#
_entry.id   AF-I4DQV3-F1
#
_cell.length_a   1.000
_cell.length_b   1.000
_cell.length_c   1.000
_cell.angle_alpha   90.00
_cell.angle_beta   90.00
_cell.angle_gamma   90.00
#
_symmetry.space_group_name_H-M   'P 1'
#
loop_
_entity.id
_entity.type
_entity.pdbx_description
1 polymer ?
#
loop_
_entity_poly.entity_id
_entity_poly.type
_entity_poly.pdbx_seq_one_letter_code
_entity_poly.pdbx_strand_id
1 'polypeptide(L)'
;MAFRYREDLVGKRFLSVSGVAKINVNKVSEWGWKAGVIRAASLKDNKNKELQVLVEYDGVEWQRREWVAVHSRRTFRVFLVERTLVWAPKKYENEEVKWPALTFTPLSAVDVTLQADCQPVEFLHDRSLQFLDYANLQPFQDWDARLAGSETGVGADLLSSLSAESAEWRSAQDGQRILTSTPSVLGELV
;
A
#
# COMPACT_ATOMS: atom_id res chain seq x y z
N MET A 1 15.76 -23.03 10.54
CA MET A 1 16.12 -21.88 11.39
C MET A 1 16.36 -20.69 10.46
N ALA A 2 15.76 -19.52 10.57
CA ALA A 2 14.74 -18.96 11.43
C ALA A 2 13.96 -17.96 10.57
N PHE A 3 12.64 -17.88 10.77
CA PHE A 3 11.74 -16.93 10.14
C PHE A 3 12.31 -15.50 10.22
N ARG A 4 12.57 -14.87 9.08
CA ARG A 4 12.88 -13.43 9.06
C ARG A 4 11.57 -12.67 8.94
N TYR A 5 10.92 -12.50 10.08
CA TYR A 5 9.74 -11.66 10.28
C TYR A 5 10.05 -10.19 9.89
N ARG A 6 9.11 -9.52 9.21
CA ARG A 6 9.22 -8.11 8.78
C ARG A 6 7.87 -7.43 9.06
N GLU A 7 7.75 -6.65 10.15
CA GLU A 7 6.46 -6.11 10.60
C GLU A 7 6.53 -4.72 11.24
N ASP A 8 7.18 -3.73 10.64
CA ASP A 8 6.91 -2.33 11.01
C ASP A 8 5.81 -1.80 10.07
N LEU A 9 4.58 -1.71 10.59
CA LEU A 9 3.43 -1.13 9.90
C LEU A 9 3.60 0.38 9.67
N VAL A 10 4.46 1.01 10.47
CA VAL A 10 4.66 2.46 10.48
C VAL A 10 5.31 2.92 9.19
N GLY A 11 4.78 4.01 8.63
CA GLY A 11 5.21 4.60 7.36
C GLY A 11 4.58 3.94 6.13
N LYS A 12 3.88 2.81 6.28
CA LYS A 12 3.20 2.16 5.16
C LYS A 12 1.87 2.82 4.83
N ARG A 13 1.48 2.74 3.55
CA ARG A 13 0.12 3.07 3.13
C ARG A 13 -0.86 1.98 3.57
N PHE A 14 -2.09 2.40 3.85
CA PHE A 14 -3.19 1.49 4.16
C PHE A 14 -4.43 1.83 3.34
N LEU A 15 -5.27 0.83 3.11
CA LEU A 15 -6.62 0.97 2.58
C LEU A 15 -7.60 0.38 3.57
N SER A 16 -8.71 1.06 3.82
CA SER A 16 -9.71 0.61 4.78
C SER A 16 -11.13 0.82 4.30
N VAL A 17 -12.02 -0.07 4.75
CA VAL A 17 -13.47 0.06 4.60
C VAL A 17 -14.10 -0.08 5.97
N SER A 18 -14.93 0.90 6.33
CA SER A 18 -15.55 0.98 7.65
C SER A 18 -16.45 -0.23 7.95
N GLY A 19 -16.41 -0.69 9.20
CA GLY A 19 -17.25 -1.77 9.77
C GLY A 19 -18.75 -1.58 9.49
N VAL A 20 -19.22 -0.33 9.58
CA VAL A 20 -20.63 0.03 9.47
C VAL A 20 -21.14 0.23 8.05
N ALA A 21 -20.24 0.19 7.05
CA ALA A 21 -20.63 0.39 5.65
C ALA A 21 -21.50 -0.77 5.14
N LYS A 22 -22.62 -0.44 4.48
CA LYS A 22 -23.37 -1.42 3.67
C LYS A 22 -22.62 -1.59 2.36
N ILE A 23 -22.03 -2.76 2.15
CA ILE A 23 -21.20 -3.06 0.97
C ILE A 23 -21.83 -4.17 0.12
N ASN A 24 -21.63 -4.09 -1.19
CA ASN A 24 -21.99 -5.14 -2.12
C ASN A 24 -20.75 -5.96 -2.47
N VAL A 25 -20.74 -7.25 -2.09
CA VAL A 25 -19.61 -8.17 -2.33
C VAL A 25 -19.27 -8.37 -3.81
N ASN A 26 -20.24 -8.10 -4.70
CA ASN A 26 -20.04 -8.21 -6.15
C ASN A 26 -19.43 -6.94 -6.76
N LYS A 27 -19.29 -5.86 -5.98
CA LYS A 27 -18.84 -4.55 -6.45
C LYS A 27 -17.84 -3.93 -5.48
N VAL A 28 -16.70 -4.60 -5.31
CA VAL A 28 -15.64 -4.21 -4.37
C VAL A 28 -15.09 -2.81 -4.65
N SER A 29 -15.02 -2.42 -5.93
CA SER A 29 -14.56 -1.08 -6.33
C SER A 29 -15.44 0.08 -5.87
N GLU A 30 -16.72 -0.18 -5.57
CA GLU A 30 -17.67 0.84 -5.11
C GLU A 30 -17.69 0.98 -3.58
N TRP A 31 -16.86 0.22 -2.86
CA TRP A 31 -16.82 0.36 -1.40
C TRP A 31 -16.22 1.73 -1.06
N GLY A 32 -16.69 2.34 0.02
CA GLY A 32 -16.20 3.64 0.49
C GLY A 32 -14.77 3.54 1.04
N TRP A 33 -13.81 3.20 0.18
CA TRP A 33 -12.40 3.02 0.48
C TRP A 33 -11.81 4.33 1.00
N LYS A 34 -11.08 4.22 2.10
CA LYS A 34 -10.26 5.29 2.65
C LYS A 34 -8.80 4.89 2.63
N ALA A 35 -7.96 5.76 2.12
CA ALA A 35 -6.52 5.60 2.09
C ALA A 35 -5.84 6.52 3.11
N GLY A 36 -4.61 6.17 3.47
CA GLY A 36 -3.80 6.96 4.39
C GLY A 36 -2.48 6.29 4.71
N VAL A 37 -1.81 6.83 5.72
CA VAL A 37 -0.52 6.35 6.22
C VAL A 37 -0.60 5.94 7.68
N ILE A 38 0.01 4.82 8.02
CA ILE A 38 0.14 4.38 9.42
C ILE A 38 1.30 5.15 10.07
N ARG A 39 1.01 5.87 11.15
CA ARG A 39 1.99 6.75 11.84
C ARG A 39 2.59 6.11 13.08
N ALA A 40 1.89 5.18 13.71
CA ALA A 40 2.37 4.43 14.87
C ALA A 40 1.61 3.11 15.01
N ALA A 41 2.20 2.13 15.70
CA ALA A 41 1.55 0.89 16.11
C ALA A 41 1.73 0.73 17.63
N SER A 42 0.68 0.25 18.31
CA SER A 42 0.68 0.04 19.77
C SER A 42 1.44 -1.22 20.16
N LEU A 43 1.43 -2.23 19.30
CA LEU A 43 2.05 -3.53 19.51
C LEU A 43 2.90 -3.90 18.29
N LYS A 44 3.93 -4.72 18.52
CA LYS A 44 4.79 -5.26 17.45
C LYS A 44 4.18 -6.47 16.75
N ASP A 45 3.26 -7.17 17.41
CA ASP A 45 2.60 -8.35 16.87
C ASP A 45 1.35 -7.94 16.09
N ASN A 46 1.42 -8.07 14.76
CA ASN A 46 0.33 -7.75 13.86
C ASN A 46 -0.80 -8.77 13.86
N LYS A 47 -0.63 -9.91 14.51
CA LYS A 47 -1.70 -10.91 14.68
C LYS A 47 -2.43 -10.74 16.01
N ASN A 48 -1.92 -9.88 16.88
CA ASN A 48 -2.56 -9.61 18.15
C ASN A 48 -3.87 -8.86 17.93
N LYS A 49 -4.98 -9.43 18.40
CA LYS A 49 -6.33 -8.85 18.24
C LYS A 49 -6.50 -7.50 18.91
N GLU A 50 -5.63 -7.16 19.85
CA GLU A 50 -5.59 -5.87 20.54
C GLU A 50 -4.71 -4.84 19.82
N LEU A 51 -4.12 -5.19 18.68
CA LEU A 51 -3.34 -4.25 17.88
C LEU A 51 -4.19 -3.03 17.51
N GLN A 52 -3.70 -1.87 17.95
CA GLN A 52 -4.15 -0.56 17.49
C GLN A 52 -3.04 0.12 16.70
N VAL A 53 -3.43 0.86 15.66
CA VAL A 53 -2.52 1.69 14.86
C VAL A 53 -3.02 3.13 14.82
N LEU A 54 -2.10 4.09 14.85
CA LEU A 54 -2.40 5.49 14.67
C LEU A 54 -2.42 5.78 13.17
N VAL A 55 -3.57 6.17 12.63
CA VAL A 55 -3.73 6.44 11.20
C VAL A 55 -3.81 7.93 10.91
N GLU A 56 -3.25 8.32 9.77
CA GLU A 56 -3.45 9.62 9.14
C GLU A 56 -4.13 9.37 7.79
N TYR A 57 -5.35 9.88 7.60
CA TYR A 57 -6.08 9.74 6.33
C TYR A 57 -5.63 10.78 5.31
N ASP A 58 -5.65 10.39 4.03
CA ASP A 58 -5.34 11.32 2.95
C ASP A 58 -6.34 12.49 2.92
N GLY A 59 -5.82 13.71 2.72
CA GLY A 59 -6.64 14.93 2.68
C GLY A 59 -7.18 15.39 4.04
N VAL A 60 -6.76 14.78 5.14
CA VAL A 60 -7.18 15.12 6.51
C VAL A 60 -6.00 15.69 7.30
N GLU A 61 -6.25 16.74 8.08
CA GLU A 61 -5.23 17.37 8.93
C GLU A 61 -4.66 16.39 9.97
N TRP A 62 -3.35 16.48 10.23
CA TRP A 62 -2.61 15.59 11.14
C TRP A 62 -3.17 15.57 12.58
N GLN A 63 -3.89 16.60 13.00
CA GLN A 63 -4.52 16.69 14.33
C GLN A 63 -5.70 15.73 14.49
N ARG A 64 -6.27 15.26 13.37
CA ARG A 64 -7.37 14.29 13.35
C ARG A 64 -6.87 12.85 13.28
N ARG A 65 -5.56 12.62 13.46
CA ARG A 65 -5.02 11.27 13.61
C ARG A 65 -5.75 10.55 14.74
N GLU A 66 -6.11 9.31 14.50
CA GLU A 66 -6.86 8.51 15.45
C GLU A 66 -6.23 7.13 15.62
N TRP A 67 -6.32 6.61 16.84
CA TRP A 67 -5.96 5.23 17.13
C TRP A 67 -7.13 4.31 16.75
N VAL A 68 -6.88 3.35 15.87
CA VAL A 68 -7.89 2.44 15.36
C VAL A 68 -7.51 0.99 15.66
N ALA A 69 -8.48 0.20 16.13
CA ALA A 69 -8.32 -1.23 16.36
C ALA A 69 -8.48 -2.00 15.03
N VAL A 70 -7.37 -2.44 14.44
CA VAL A 70 -7.36 -3.02 13.07
C VAL A 70 -8.09 -4.36 12.97
N HIS A 71 -8.13 -5.12 14.06
CA HIS A 71 -8.84 -6.41 14.11
C HIS A 71 -10.30 -6.31 14.58
N SER A 72 -10.74 -5.12 15.00
CA SER A 72 -12.13 -4.92 15.43
C SER A 72 -13.05 -4.85 14.22
N ARG A 73 -13.95 -5.84 14.08
CA ARG A 73 -15.01 -5.85 13.04
C ARG A 73 -15.96 -4.64 13.13
N ARG A 74 -16.07 -4.02 14.31
CA ARG A 74 -16.87 -2.79 14.48
C ARG A 74 -16.19 -1.59 13.83
N THR A 75 -14.87 -1.57 13.81
CA THR A 75 -14.07 -0.48 13.26
C THR A 75 -13.93 -0.64 11.75
N PHE A 76 -13.45 -1.80 11.29
CA PHE A 76 -13.22 -2.05 9.87
C PHE A 76 -13.81 -3.38 9.42
N ARG A 77 -14.40 -3.37 8.22
CA ARG A 77 -14.69 -4.59 7.45
C ARG A 77 -13.44 -5.10 6.76
N VAL A 78 -12.63 -4.18 6.24
CA VAL A 78 -11.37 -4.50 5.55
C VAL A 78 -10.32 -3.50 5.97
N PHE A 79 -9.13 -3.98 6.27
CA PHE A 79 -7.94 -3.17 6.50
C PHE A 79 -6.75 -3.83 5.79
N LEU A 80 -6.28 -3.19 4.73
CA LEU A 80 -5.17 -3.65 3.91
C LEU A 80 -3.97 -2.72 4.12
N VAL A 81 -2.78 -3.29 4.04
CA VAL A 81 -1.52 -2.58 4.21
C VAL A 81 -0.65 -2.80 3.00
N GLU A 82 0.08 -1.77 2.62
CA GLU A 82 1.05 -1.78 1.52
C GLU A 82 2.00 -2.98 1.60
N ARG A 83 2.09 -3.70 0.48
CA ARG A 83 2.90 -4.90 0.31
C ARG A 83 4.13 -4.62 -0.52
N THR A 84 3.94 -4.23 -1.78
CA THR A 84 5.03 -4.08 -2.76
C THR A 84 4.59 -3.23 -3.96
N LEU A 85 5.57 -2.80 -4.75
CA LEU A 85 5.40 -2.05 -5.99
C LEU A 85 5.35 -3.00 -7.20
N VAL A 86 4.41 -2.75 -8.11
CA VAL A 86 4.23 -3.50 -9.35
C VAL A 86 4.04 -2.54 -10.53
N TRP A 87 4.27 -3.04 -11.74
CA TRP A 87 3.78 -2.43 -12.97
C TRP A 87 2.33 -2.86 -13.19
N ALA A 88 1.42 -1.89 -13.24
CA ALA A 88 0.00 -2.11 -13.43
C ALA A 88 -0.49 -1.44 -14.72
N PRO A 89 -1.34 -2.11 -15.53
CA PRO A 89 -1.91 -1.52 -16.74
C PRO A 89 -2.77 -0.30 -16.39
N LYS A 90 -2.63 0.76 -17.18
CA LYS A 90 -3.38 2.01 -17.06
C LYS A 90 -3.69 2.53 -18.45
N LYS A 91 -4.93 2.96 -18.66
CA LYS A 91 -5.32 3.64 -19.89
C LYS A 91 -4.91 5.12 -19.81
N TYR A 92 -4.08 5.57 -20.73
CA TYR A 92 -3.62 6.96 -20.84
C TYR A 92 -3.82 7.44 -22.28
N GLU A 93 -4.62 8.50 -22.47
CA GLU A 93 -4.91 9.09 -23.79
C GLU A 93 -5.27 8.06 -24.90
N ASN A 94 -6.04 7.03 -24.52
CA ASN A 94 -6.47 5.87 -25.33
C ASN A 94 -5.44 4.77 -25.57
N GLU A 95 -4.19 4.96 -25.17
CA GLU A 95 -3.16 3.93 -25.19
C GLU A 95 -3.14 3.15 -23.87
N GLU A 96 -2.70 1.89 -23.92
CA GLU A 96 -2.47 1.07 -22.74
C GLU A 96 -0.99 1.16 -22.36
N VAL A 97 -0.72 1.78 -21.21
CA VAL A 97 0.62 1.90 -20.62
C VAL A 97 0.66 1.13 -19.31
N LYS A 98 1.85 0.93 -18.74
CA LYS A 98 2.01 0.36 -17.41
C LYS A 98 2.66 1.36 -16.48
N TRP A 99 2.00 1.67 -15.39
CA TRP A 99 2.51 2.61 -14.40
C TRP A 99 2.84 1.90 -13.07
N PRO A 100 3.78 2.46 -12.30
CA PRO A 100 4.11 1.97 -10.97
C PRO A 100 2.93 2.11 -10.02
N ALA A 101 2.55 1.03 -9.35
CA ALA A 101 1.43 0.99 -8.45
C ALA A 101 1.66 0.05 -7.26
N LEU A 102 1.06 0.39 -6.12
CA LEU A 102 1.15 -0.36 -4.88
C LEU A 102 0.10 -1.44 -4.81
N THR A 103 0.51 -2.63 -4.38
CA THR A 103 -0.38 -3.73 -3.99
C THR A 103 -0.53 -3.76 -2.48
N PHE A 104 -1.62 -4.35 -2.01
CA PHE A 104 -1.96 -4.39 -0.60
C PHE A 104 -2.26 -5.81 -0.13
N THR A 105 -1.95 -6.08 1.14
CA THR A 105 -2.26 -7.35 1.81
C THR A 105 -3.17 -7.10 3.01
N PRO A 106 -4.16 -7.97 3.25
CA PRO A 106 -5.04 -7.84 4.41
C PRO A 106 -4.24 -8.05 5.69
N LEU A 107 -4.34 -7.07 6.61
CA LEU A 107 -3.78 -7.19 7.96
C LEU A 107 -4.74 -7.97 8.87
N SER A 108 -6.04 -7.74 8.69
CA SER A 108 -7.11 -8.48 9.37
C SER A 108 -7.93 -9.24 8.34
N ALA A 109 -7.92 -10.57 8.43
CA ALA A 109 -8.78 -11.44 7.63
C ALA A 109 -10.19 -11.40 8.23
N VAL A 110 -11.00 -10.45 7.77
CA VAL A 110 -12.46 -10.57 7.84
C VAL A 110 -12.92 -11.19 6.52
N ASP A 111 -13.93 -12.04 6.59
CA ASP A 111 -14.60 -12.84 5.53
C ASP A 111 -15.03 -12.06 4.28
N VAL A 112 -14.08 -11.39 3.66
CA VAL A 112 -14.14 -10.82 2.33
C VAL A 112 -13.09 -11.59 1.58
N THR A 113 -13.51 -12.69 0.98
CA THR A 113 -12.89 -13.12 -0.27
C THR A 113 -13.12 -11.97 -1.24
N LEU A 114 -12.15 -11.06 -1.32
CA LEU A 114 -11.97 -10.27 -2.54
C LEU A 114 -12.07 -11.29 -3.68
N GLN A 115 -12.90 -11.03 -4.69
CA GLN A 115 -13.04 -11.95 -5.82
C GLN A 115 -11.66 -12.44 -6.21
N ALA A 116 -11.45 -13.76 -6.24
CA ALA A 116 -10.14 -14.38 -6.07
C ALA A 116 -9.05 -13.84 -7.00
N ASP A 117 -9.47 -13.30 -8.15
CA ASP A 117 -8.59 -12.82 -9.20
C ASP A 117 -8.33 -11.30 -9.12
N CYS A 118 -9.23 -10.50 -8.53
CA CYS A 118 -9.14 -9.03 -8.50
C CYS A 118 -8.60 -8.49 -7.17
N GLN A 119 -7.55 -7.67 -7.24
CA GLN A 119 -6.95 -7.02 -6.06
C GLN A 119 -6.93 -5.48 -6.19
N PRO A 120 -6.99 -4.76 -5.07
CA PRO A 120 -6.80 -3.31 -5.08
C PRO A 120 -5.35 -2.95 -5.39
N VAL A 121 -5.21 -1.97 -6.27
CA VAL A 121 -3.93 -1.42 -6.74
C VAL A 121 -4.04 0.10 -6.73
N GLU A 122 -3.10 0.77 -6.08
CA GLU A 122 -3.07 2.24 -6.01
C GLU A 122 -1.85 2.78 -6.78
N PHE A 123 -2.07 3.57 -7.83
CA PHE A 123 -0.98 4.16 -8.61
C PHE A 123 -0.19 5.18 -7.78
N LEU A 124 1.13 5.16 -7.88
CA LEU A 124 1.98 6.06 -7.07
C LEU A 124 1.73 7.53 -7.38
N HIS A 125 1.60 7.85 -8.67
CA HIS A 125 1.59 9.22 -9.17
C HIS A 125 0.33 9.99 -8.81
N ASP A 126 -0.83 9.45 -9.18
CA ASP A 126 -2.11 10.13 -9.03
C ASP A 126 -2.94 9.59 -7.85
N ARG A 127 -2.41 8.63 -7.09
CA ARG A 127 -3.09 7.94 -5.99
C ARG A 127 -4.42 7.31 -6.41
N SER A 128 -4.60 7.04 -7.71
CA SER A 128 -5.83 6.42 -8.19
C SER A 128 -5.89 4.95 -7.76
N LEU A 129 -6.99 4.58 -7.11
CA LEU A 129 -7.26 3.21 -6.68
C LEU A 129 -8.05 2.47 -7.77
N GLN A 130 -7.52 1.35 -8.24
CA GLN A 130 -8.16 0.46 -9.20
C GLN A 130 -8.19 -0.99 -8.69
N PHE A 131 -9.02 -1.81 -9.30
CA PHE A 131 -9.15 -3.24 -9.00
C PHE A 131 -8.79 -4.02 -10.24
N LEU A 132 -7.65 -4.72 -10.19
CA LEU A 132 -7.04 -5.38 -11.34
C LEU A 132 -6.79 -6.85 -11.06
N ASP A 133 -6.84 -7.65 -12.11
CA ASP A 133 -6.49 -9.06 -12.07
C ASP A 133 -4.99 -9.22 -11.70
N TYR A 134 -4.66 -10.10 -10.76
CA TYR A 134 -3.29 -10.46 -10.44
C TYR A 134 -2.48 -10.86 -11.69
N ALA A 135 -3.10 -11.55 -12.65
CA ALA A 135 -2.44 -11.97 -13.90
C ALA A 135 -1.94 -10.81 -14.76
N ASN A 136 -2.52 -9.62 -14.60
CA ASN A 136 -2.15 -8.42 -15.36
C ASN A 136 -1.04 -7.60 -14.68
N LEU A 137 -0.67 -7.94 -13.44
CA LEU A 137 0.36 -7.22 -12.69
C LEU A 137 1.73 -7.83 -12.95
N GLN A 138 2.72 -6.96 -13.18
CA GLN A 138 4.11 -7.38 -13.37
C GLN A 138 4.96 -6.89 -12.20
N PRO A 139 5.89 -7.70 -11.65
CA PRO A 139 6.78 -7.24 -10.60
C PRO A 139 7.60 -6.01 -11.03
N PHE A 140 7.69 -5.01 -10.17
CA PHE A 140 8.56 -3.86 -10.42
C PHE A 140 9.99 -4.20 -9.97
N GLN A 141 10.91 -4.39 -10.93
CA GLN A 141 12.33 -4.57 -10.63
C GLN A 141 13.07 -3.25 -10.82
N ASP A 142 12.96 -2.69 -12.03
CA ASP A 142 13.57 -1.45 -12.43
C ASP A 142 12.62 -0.60 -13.27
N TRP A 143 12.97 0.69 -13.38
CA TRP A 143 12.27 1.64 -14.21
C TRP A 143 12.46 1.31 -15.69
N ASP A 144 11.35 1.22 -16.45
CA ASP A 144 11.35 1.12 -17.91
C ASP A 144 10.42 2.18 -18.48
N ALA A 145 10.99 3.20 -19.13
CA ALA A 145 10.24 4.30 -19.71
C ALA A 145 9.31 3.85 -20.84
N ARG A 146 9.64 2.76 -21.56
CA ARG A 146 8.81 2.24 -22.65
C ARG A 146 7.52 1.65 -22.10
N LEU A 147 7.62 0.90 -20.99
CA LEU A 147 6.43 0.42 -20.27
C LEU A 147 5.57 1.58 -19.76
N ALA A 148 6.21 2.64 -19.27
CA ALA A 148 5.53 3.83 -18.78
C ALA A 148 4.92 4.71 -19.89
N GLY A 149 5.13 4.36 -21.16
CA GLY A 149 4.50 5.02 -22.30
C GLY A 149 5.35 6.09 -23.01
N SER A 150 6.68 5.99 -22.94
CA SER A 150 7.57 6.94 -23.64
C SER A 150 7.38 7.00 -25.15
N GLU A 151 6.84 5.92 -25.74
CA GLU A 151 6.54 5.83 -27.17
C GLU A 151 5.06 6.10 -27.48
N THR A 152 4.21 6.21 -26.44
CA THR A 152 2.74 6.30 -26.55
C THR A 152 2.20 7.65 -26.07
N GLY A 153 2.98 8.72 -26.27
CA GLY A 153 2.56 10.10 -26.00
C GLY A 153 2.72 10.60 -24.56
N VAL A 154 3.19 9.77 -23.62
CA VAL A 154 3.45 10.24 -22.25
C VAL A 154 4.63 11.21 -22.25
N GLY A 155 4.37 12.45 -21.81
CA GLY A 155 5.37 13.52 -21.79
C GLY A 155 6.59 13.20 -20.90
N ALA A 156 7.76 13.72 -21.28
CA ALA A 156 9.01 13.48 -20.57
C ALA A 156 8.97 13.92 -19.09
N ASP A 157 8.27 15.01 -18.77
CA ASP A 157 8.12 15.51 -17.39
C ASP A 157 7.35 14.51 -16.50
N LEU A 158 6.32 13.88 -17.06
CA LEU A 158 5.52 12.87 -16.39
C LEU A 158 6.32 11.58 -16.20
N LEU A 159 7.07 11.14 -17.22
CA LEU A 159 7.97 9.99 -17.10
C LEU A 159 9.04 10.20 -16.03
N SER A 160 9.62 11.41 -15.98
CA SER A 160 10.59 11.79 -14.96
C SER A 160 9.97 11.73 -13.56
N SER A 161 8.76 12.24 -13.39
CA SER A 161 8.01 12.19 -12.12
C SER A 161 7.76 10.75 -11.69
N LEU A 162 7.18 9.93 -12.57
CA LEU A 162 6.90 8.50 -12.33
C LEU A 162 8.17 7.73 -11.92
N SER A 163 9.29 8.01 -12.59
CA SER A 163 10.60 7.43 -12.27
C SER A 163 11.10 7.86 -10.90
N ALA A 164 11.03 9.16 -10.60
CA ALA A 164 11.47 9.73 -9.32
C ALA A 164 10.66 9.18 -8.15
N GLU A 165 9.33 9.10 -8.28
CA GLU A 165 8.42 8.55 -7.26
C GLU A 165 8.69 7.06 -7.02
N SER A 166 8.95 6.30 -8.08
CA SER A 166 9.33 4.88 -7.97
C SER A 166 10.68 4.71 -7.27
N ALA A 167 11.65 5.59 -7.55
CA ALA A 167 12.96 5.59 -6.92
C ALA A 167 12.90 6.00 -5.45
N GLU A 168 12.07 7.00 -5.12
CA GLU A 168 11.81 7.42 -3.74
C GLU A 168 11.18 6.29 -2.94
N TRP A 169 10.17 5.61 -3.49
CA TRP A 169 9.56 4.45 -2.83
C TRP A 169 10.61 3.35 -2.56
N ARG A 170 11.43 3.00 -3.56
CA ARG A 170 12.51 2.02 -3.38
C ARG A 170 13.50 2.44 -2.29
N SER A 171 13.89 3.71 -2.28
CA SER A 171 14.80 4.27 -1.28
C SER A 171 14.20 4.25 0.12
N ALA A 172 12.91 4.55 0.26
CA ALA A 172 12.20 4.47 1.54
C ALA A 172 12.15 3.01 2.05
N GLN A 173 11.89 2.05 1.17
CA GLN A 173 11.92 0.62 1.51
C GLN A 173 13.31 0.15 1.94
N ASP A 174 14.37 0.62 1.27
CA ASP A 174 15.75 0.27 1.60
C ASP A 174 16.23 0.95 2.89
N GLY A 175 15.92 2.23 3.09
CA GLY A 175 16.22 2.96 4.32
C GLY A 175 15.57 2.32 5.54
N GLN A 176 14.28 1.94 5.44
CA GLN A 176 13.60 1.17 6.49
C GLN A 176 14.27 -0.20 6.72
N ARG A 177 14.71 -0.87 5.65
CA ARG A 177 15.46 -2.13 5.75
C ARG A 177 16.76 -1.95 6.52
N ILE A 178 17.57 -0.94 6.18
CA ILE A 178 18.86 -0.64 6.85
C ILE A 178 18.65 -0.36 8.35
N LEU A 179 17.65 0.44 8.70
CA LEU A 179 17.33 0.75 10.10
C LEU A 179 16.90 -0.49 10.90
N THR A 180 16.32 -1.48 10.24
CA THR A 180 15.81 -2.71 10.88
C THR A 180 16.83 -3.85 10.85
N SER A 181 17.80 -3.84 9.93
CA SER A 181 18.75 -4.94 9.71
C SER A 181 20.16 -4.70 10.24
N THR A 182 20.48 -3.50 10.75
CA THR A 182 21.82 -3.19 11.26
C THR A 182 21.86 -3.35 12.78
N PRO A 183 22.50 -4.41 13.33
CA PRO A 183 22.54 -4.65 14.78
C PRO A 183 23.49 -3.73 15.58
N SER A 184 23.80 -2.51 15.12
CA SER A 184 24.98 -1.77 15.59
C SER A 184 24.72 -0.32 15.99
N VAL A 185 23.72 -0.02 16.84
CA VAL A 185 23.68 1.22 17.65
C VAL A 185 22.90 1.00 18.96
N LEU A 186 23.21 -0.05 19.71
CA LEU A 186 22.84 -0.14 21.14
C LEU A 186 24.11 -0.53 21.89
N GLY A 187 24.50 0.33 22.82
CA GLY A 187 25.87 0.46 23.29
C GLY A 187 26.44 -0.76 24.00
N GLU A 188 27.68 -1.08 23.64
CA GLU A 188 28.61 -1.70 24.57
C GLU A 188 29.23 -0.58 25.42
N LEU A 189 28.56 -0.27 26.52
CA LEU A 189 29.25 0.20 27.72
C LEU A 189 29.27 -1.00 28.68
N VAL A 190 30.38 -1.72 28.67
CA VAL A 190 30.84 -2.52 29.81
C VAL A 190 32.31 -2.19 30.02
#